data_AF-A0AAU8EMW2-F1
#
_entry.id   AF-A0AAU8EMW2-F1
#
_cell.length_a   1.000
_cell.length_b   1.000
_cell.length_c   1.000
_cell.angle_alpha   90.00
_cell.angle_beta   90.00
_cell.angle_gamma   90.00
#
_symmetry.space_group_name_H-M   'P 1'
#
loop_
_entity.id
_entity.type
_entity.pdbx_description
1 polymer ?
#
loop_
_entity_poly.entity_id
_entity_poly.type
_entity_poly.pdbx_seq_one_letter_code
_entity_poly.pdbx_strand_id
1 'polypeptide(L)'
;MRKTAAENTNIRLKAVLDVLAEGVLSGESQNAGAVLAEALVRVPLNAYEAELLSGGIPRGHKSLTTATAKLVKAGWLVKGRSGWTITEDGQRATVAFPDAASFSAALDAGTPVPADTPLPVAAPAKPAAKKAPAKAAAAKAEKAPSKAAKVVDKAAKLIEDAVAPVAKAVLKKAEADAEAQAPAVENSAEAIDQPAAVAVAGDFNTLLGAPENWAPQYDEAQMKLDELDQLWKLSAEVPAGYYTFKIALNRSWDENYGAFGAFDGANHELHHSGGLLTIRYDHRTRDITVN
;
A
#
# COMPACT_ATOMS: atom_id res chain seq x y z
N MET A 1 -7.43 -1.09 34.83
CA MET A 1 -5.97 -0.89 34.64
C MET A 1 -5.74 -0.38 33.22
N ARG A 2 -4.83 0.59 33.02
CA ARG A 2 -4.40 0.97 31.66
C ARG A 2 -3.55 -0.16 31.12
N LYS A 3 -3.85 -0.63 29.90
CA LYS A 3 -3.08 -1.67 29.23
C LYS A 3 -1.71 -1.13 28.82
N THR A 4 -0.68 -1.96 28.90
CA THR A 4 0.68 -1.60 28.45
C THR A 4 0.75 -1.51 26.92
N ALA A 5 1.77 -0.86 26.38
CA ALA A 5 1.98 -0.80 24.92
C ALA A 5 2.15 -2.20 24.29
N ALA A 6 2.79 -3.13 25.02
CA ALA A 6 2.94 -4.52 24.59
C ALA A 6 1.57 -5.25 24.55
N GLU A 7 0.75 -5.09 25.58
CA GLU A 7 -0.61 -5.66 25.61
C GLU A 7 -1.49 -5.11 24.48
N ASN A 8 -1.46 -3.79 24.24
CA ASN A 8 -2.19 -3.19 23.14
C ASN A 8 -1.71 -3.70 21.78
N THR A 9 -0.40 -3.91 21.62
CA THR A 9 0.16 -4.51 20.41
C THR A 9 -0.34 -5.93 20.19
N ASN A 10 -0.42 -6.76 21.23
CA ASN A 10 -0.93 -8.13 21.12
C ASN A 10 -2.43 -8.16 20.78
N ILE A 11 -3.22 -7.22 21.31
CA ILE A 11 -4.65 -7.09 20.95
C ILE A 11 -4.81 -6.68 19.48
N ARG A 12 -4.00 -5.74 19.00
CA ARG A 12 -3.96 -5.37 17.57
C ARG A 12 -3.49 -6.51 16.69
N LEU A 13 -2.53 -7.31 17.15
CA LEU A 13 -2.02 -8.46 16.43
C LEU A 13 -3.11 -9.53 16.24
N LYS A 14 -3.95 -9.74 17.25
CA LYS A 14 -5.14 -10.57 17.12
C LYS A 14 -6.12 -9.96 16.11
N ALA A 15 -6.39 -8.66 16.21
CA ALA A 15 -7.27 -7.97 15.27
C ALA A 15 -6.79 -8.09 13.82
N VAL A 16 -5.47 -8.05 13.56
CA VAL A 16 -4.89 -8.32 12.23
C VAL A 16 -5.27 -9.70 11.72
N LEU A 17 -5.18 -10.74 12.55
CA LEU A 17 -5.53 -12.10 12.15
C LEU A 17 -7.04 -12.26 11.92
N ASP A 18 -7.85 -11.66 12.78
CA ASP A 18 -9.31 -11.66 12.64
C ASP A 18 -9.74 -10.96 11.33
N VAL A 19 -9.16 -9.81 11.00
CA VAL A 19 -9.42 -9.07 9.75
C VAL A 19 -9.08 -9.90 8.52
N LEU A 20 -7.92 -10.58 8.52
CA LEU A 20 -7.55 -11.45 7.42
C LEU A 20 -8.50 -12.64 7.27
N ALA A 21 -8.96 -13.24 8.38
CA ALA A 21 -9.93 -14.33 8.35
C ALA A 21 -11.29 -13.86 7.79
N GLU A 22 -11.74 -12.66 8.16
CA GLU A 22 -12.96 -12.05 7.61
C GLU A 22 -12.81 -11.72 6.11
N GLY A 23 -11.63 -11.30 5.66
CA GLY A 23 -11.30 -11.11 4.24
C GLY A 23 -11.45 -12.40 3.44
N VAL A 24 -10.97 -13.53 3.98
CA VAL A 24 -11.15 -14.85 3.35
C VAL A 24 -12.64 -15.23 3.26
N LEU A 25 -13.42 -14.97 4.31
CA LEU A 25 -14.86 -15.28 4.34
C LEU A 25 -15.69 -14.41 3.39
N SER A 26 -15.28 -13.16 3.19
CA SER A 26 -15.94 -12.21 2.28
C SER A 26 -15.48 -12.37 0.82
N GLY A 27 -14.34 -13.04 0.60
CA GLY A 27 -13.70 -13.12 -0.72
C GLY A 27 -12.96 -11.84 -1.12
N GLU A 28 -12.84 -10.87 -0.21
CA GLU A 28 -12.12 -9.62 -0.44
C GLU A 28 -10.63 -9.79 -0.06
N SER A 29 -9.74 -9.69 -1.04
CA SER A 29 -8.31 -9.62 -0.77
C SER A 29 -7.92 -8.23 -0.29
N GLN A 30 -7.35 -8.16 0.91
CA GLN A 30 -6.88 -6.91 1.50
C GLN A 30 -5.35 -6.84 1.46
N ASN A 31 -4.80 -5.67 1.14
CA ASN A 31 -3.36 -5.46 1.26
C ASN A 31 -2.96 -5.27 2.74
N ALA A 32 -1.66 -5.36 3.02
CA ALA A 32 -1.13 -5.22 4.37
C ALA A 32 -1.53 -3.89 5.04
N GLY A 33 -1.52 -2.79 4.27
CA GLY A 33 -1.89 -1.46 4.75
C GLY A 33 -3.33 -1.38 5.23
N ALA A 34 -4.29 -1.91 4.45
CA ALA A 34 -5.70 -1.96 4.80
C ALA A 34 -5.96 -2.84 6.02
N VAL A 35 -5.29 -4.00 6.11
CA VAL A 35 -5.40 -4.91 7.27
C VAL A 35 -4.90 -4.23 8.54
N LEU A 36 -3.76 -3.55 8.47
CA LEU A 36 -3.21 -2.79 9.60
C LEU A 36 -4.10 -1.61 9.98
N ALA A 37 -4.62 -0.87 8.99
CA ALA A 37 -5.52 0.26 9.22
C ALA A 37 -6.81 -0.19 9.93
N GLU A 38 -7.43 -1.27 9.46
CA GLU A 38 -8.62 -1.84 10.08
C GLU A 38 -8.34 -2.35 11.51
N ALA A 39 -7.19 -3.00 11.75
CA ALA A 39 -6.78 -3.39 13.09
C ALA A 39 -6.61 -2.19 14.04
N LEU A 40 -6.15 -1.05 13.52
CA LEU A 40 -6.03 0.21 14.28
C LEU A 40 -7.38 0.90 14.50
N VAL A 41 -8.35 0.74 13.60
CA VAL A 41 -9.74 1.18 13.83
C VAL A 41 -10.36 0.37 14.96
N ARG A 42 -10.17 -0.96 14.97
CA ARG A 42 -10.68 -1.85 16.03
C ARG A 42 -10.02 -1.60 17.37
N VAL A 43 -8.73 -1.25 17.36
CA VAL A 43 -7.93 -1.03 18.57
C VAL A 43 -7.09 0.25 18.41
N PRO A 44 -7.69 1.42 18.68
CA PRO A 44 -7.05 2.72 18.47
C PRO A 44 -5.73 2.90 19.23
N LEU A 45 -4.81 3.67 18.64
CA LEU A 45 -3.55 4.07 19.28
C LEU A 45 -3.83 4.98 20.49
N ASN A 46 -3.08 4.79 21.58
CA ASN A 46 -3.05 5.78 22.66
C ASN A 46 -2.13 6.96 22.27
N ALA A 47 -2.10 8.02 23.09
CA ALA A 47 -1.33 9.23 22.79
C ALA A 47 0.15 8.97 22.49
N TYR A 48 0.82 8.12 23.29
CA TYR A 48 2.23 7.77 23.07
C TYR A 48 2.44 6.94 21.81
N GLU A 49 1.52 6.02 21.52
CA GLU A 49 1.58 5.17 20.33
C GLU A 49 1.26 5.95 19.04
N ALA A 50 0.46 7.02 19.15
CA ALA A 50 0.07 7.90 18.06
C ALA A 50 1.16 8.91 17.67
N GLU A 51 2.20 9.09 18.49
CA GLU A 51 3.33 9.95 18.15
C GLU A 51 3.99 9.51 16.84
N LEU A 52 4.11 10.46 15.91
CA LEU A 52 4.72 10.23 14.61
C LEU A 52 6.25 10.16 14.72
N LEU A 53 6.81 9.18 14.03
CA LEU A 53 8.26 9.07 13.81
C LEU A 53 8.69 9.96 12.64
N SER A 54 9.99 10.01 12.34
CA SER A 54 10.52 10.82 11.23
C SER A 54 9.83 10.55 9.89
N GLY A 55 9.56 9.28 9.57
CA GLY A 55 8.83 8.90 8.35
C GLY A 55 7.31 9.10 8.39
N GLY A 56 6.79 9.84 9.38
CA GLY A 56 5.35 10.08 9.62
C GLY A 56 4.50 8.86 9.87
N ILE A 57 5.13 7.74 10.24
CA ILE A 57 4.44 6.54 10.71
C ILE A 57 4.33 6.62 12.24
N PRO A 58 3.13 6.45 12.82
CA PRO A 58 2.96 6.38 14.27
C PRO A 58 3.79 5.27 14.90
N ARG A 59 4.36 5.51 16.08
CA ARG A 59 5.15 4.52 16.81
C ARG A 59 4.42 3.18 16.95
N GLY A 60 3.15 3.22 17.33
CA GLY A 60 2.33 2.02 17.52
C GLY A 60 2.03 1.28 16.21
N HIS A 61 1.88 1.99 15.09
CA HIS A 61 1.78 1.35 13.77
C HIS A 61 3.08 0.60 13.46
N LYS A 62 4.24 1.26 13.63
CA LYS A 62 5.54 0.61 13.42
C LYS A 62 5.72 -0.63 14.33
N SER A 63 5.37 -0.51 15.61
CA SER A 63 5.39 -1.64 16.55
C SER A 63 4.49 -2.79 16.13
N LEU A 64 3.27 -2.51 15.63
CA LEU A 64 2.36 -3.51 15.11
C LEU A 64 2.91 -4.18 13.85
N THR A 65 3.39 -3.41 12.88
CA THR A 65 4.03 -3.93 11.66
C THR A 65 5.19 -4.87 12.01
N THR A 66 6.04 -4.52 12.97
CA THR A 66 7.11 -5.41 13.46
C THR A 66 6.54 -6.66 14.14
N ALA A 67 5.53 -6.51 15.01
CA ALA A 67 4.93 -7.63 15.74
C ALA A 67 4.27 -8.69 14.86
N THR A 68 3.81 -8.34 13.65
CA THR A 68 3.27 -9.30 12.68
C THR A 68 4.24 -10.40 12.26
N ALA A 69 5.55 -10.24 12.48
CA ALA A 69 6.52 -11.33 12.31
C ALA A 69 6.24 -12.53 13.25
N LYS A 70 5.60 -12.30 14.42
CA LYS A 70 5.18 -13.39 15.31
C LYS A 70 4.16 -14.32 14.65
N LEU A 71 3.23 -13.77 13.87
CA LEU A 71 2.23 -14.56 13.14
C LEU A 71 2.88 -15.42 12.05
N VAL A 72 3.90 -14.88 11.38
CA VAL A 72 4.68 -15.62 10.38
C VAL A 72 5.43 -16.77 11.05
N LYS A 73 6.11 -16.51 12.18
CA LYS A 73 6.82 -17.54 12.94
C LYS A 73 5.90 -18.66 13.44
N ALA A 74 4.66 -18.32 13.80
CA ALA A 74 3.64 -19.30 14.20
C ALA A 74 3.02 -20.08 13.02
N GLY A 75 3.35 -19.73 11.77
CA GLY A 75 2.76 -20.34 10.58
C GLY A 75 1.32 -19.88 10.31
N TRP A 76 0.86 -18.80 10.95
CA TRP A 76 -0.53 -18.30 10.85
C TRP A 76 -0.71 -17.26 9.74
N LEU A 77 0.40 -16.66 9.29
CA LEU A 77 0.44 -15.62 8.27
C LEU A 77 1.59 -15.89 7.30
N VAL A 78 1.31 -15.81 6.01
CA VAL A 78 2.32 -15.74 4.97
C VAL A 78 2.38 -14.30 4.47
N LYS A 79 3.58 -13.71 4.52
CA LYS A 79 3.86 -12.44 3.86
C LYS A 79 4.47 -12.75 2.51
N GLY A 80 3.60 -12.86 1.52
CA GLY A 80 4.00 -13.05 0.14
C GLY A 80 4.38 -11.73 -0.49
N ARG A 81 4.90 -11.81 -1.72
CA ARG A 81 5.10 -10.61 -2.51
C ARG A 81 3.74 -9.97 -2.80
N SER A 82 2.73 -10.74 -3.23
CA SER A 82 1.33 -10.32 -3.51
C SER A 82 0.53 -9.79 -2.32
N GLY A 83 1.12 -9.71 -1.12
CA GLY A 83 0.47 -9.21 0.07
C GLY A 83 0.46 -10.25 1.19
N TRP A 84 -0.50 -10.09 2.09
CA TRP A 84 -0.61 -10.90 3.30
C TRP A 84 -1.71 -11.94 3.12
N THR A 85 -1.39 -13.21 3.39
CA THR A 85 -2.34 -14.32 3.29
C THR A 85 -2.38 -15.07 4.62
N ILE A 86 -3.58 -15.21 5.19
CA ILE A 86 -3.78 -16.05 6.37
C ILE A 86 -3.76 -17.53 5.96
N THR A 87 -3.10 -18.37 6.75
CA THR A 87 -3.07 -19.82 6.52
C THR A 87 -4.33 -20.49 7.08
N GLU A 88 -4.58 -21.76 6.76
CA GLU A 88 -5.65 -22.52 7.42
C GLU A 88 -5.43 -22.62 8.93
N ASP A 89 -4.18 -22.84 9.37
CA ASP A 89 -3.82 -22.82 10.80
C ASP A 89 -4.08 -21.46 11.42
N GLY A 90 -3.79 -20.36 10.71
CA GLY A 90 -4.12 -19.01 11.16
C GLY A 90 -5.63 -18.79 11.29
N GLN A 91 -6.42 -19.28 10.34
CA GLN A 91 -7.88 -19.24 10.43
C GLN A 91 -8.37 -20.02 11.65
N ARG A 92 -7.88 -21.25 11.87
CA ARG A 92 -8.23 -22.07 13.04
C ARG A 92 -7.76 -21.41 14.35
N ALA A 93 -6.62 -20.72 14.35
CA ALA A 93 -6.12 -20.00 15.52
C ALA A 93 -7.10 -18.92 16.01
N THR A 94 -7.86 -18.28 15.10
CA THR A 94 -8.92 -17.31 15.48
C THR A 94 -10.03 -17.95 16.32
N VAL A 95 -10.27 -19.25 16.15
CA VAL A 95 -11.27 -20.04 16.88
C VAL A 95 -10.66 -20.67 18.14
N ALA A 96 -9.45 -21.22 18.04
CA ALA A 96 -8.75 -21.86 19.17
C ALA A 96 -8.37 -20.85 20.27
N PHE A 97 -8.04 -19.62 19.89
CA PHE A 97 -7.60 -18.55 20.79
C PHE A 97 -8.48 -17.30 20.62
N PRO A 98 -9.75 -17.37 21.09
CA PRO A 98 -10.78 -16.39 20.74
C PRO A 98 -10.60 -15.03 21.42
N ASP A 99 -9.76 -14.94 22.46
CA ASP A 99 -9.45 -13.71 23.18
C ASP A 99 -7.96 -13.36 23.09
N ALA A 100 -7.64 -12.07 23.32
CA ALA A 100 -6.27 -11.58 23.16
C ALA A 100 -5.27 -12.20 24.17
N ALA A 101 -5.72 -12.66 25.34
CA ALA A 101 -4.82 -13.23 26.33
C ALA A 101 -4.42 -14.66 25.95
N SER A 102 -5.39 -15.50 25.61
CA SER A 102 -5.14 -16.86 25.12
C SER A 102 -4.31 -16.85 23.84
N PHE A 103 -4.62 -15.91 22.94
CA PHE A 103 -3.86 -15.68 21.70
C PHE A 103 -2.40 -15.29 21.94
N SER A 104 -2.16 -14.29 22.82
CA SER A 104 -0.80 -13.87 23.14
C SER A 104 -0.01 -14.98 23.80
N ALA A 105 -0.62 -15.71 24.74
CA ALA A 105 0.01 -16.82 25.42
C ALA A 105 0.41 -17.92 24.44
N ALA A 106 -0.47 -18.25 23.48
CA ALA A 106 -0.18 -19.23 22.44
C ALA A 106 0.99 -18.79 21.54
N LEU A 107 1.02 -17.53 21.11
CA LEU A 107 2.12 -16.98 20.30
C LEU A 107 3.46 -16.98 21.04
N ASP A 108 3.45 -16.58 22.31
CA ASP A 108 4.68 -16.48 23.10
C ASP A 108 5.21 -17.88 23.50
N ALA A 109 4.33 -18.85 23.73
CA ALA A 109 4.68 -20.23 24.04
C ALA A 109 4.95 -21.10 22.78
N GLY A 110 4.59 -20.62 21.58
CA GLY A 110 4.64 -21.43 20.36
C GLY A 110 3.65 -22.61 20.38
N THR A 111 2.49 -22.42 21.01
CA THR A 111 1.47 -23.47 21.11
C THR A 111 0.89 -23.80 19.73
N PRO A 112 0.92 -25.07 19.28
CA PRO A 112 0.32 -25.45 18.01
C PRO A 112 -1.21 -25.32 18.08
N VAL A 113 -1.83 -24.98 16.96
CA VAL A 113 -3.29 -24.96 16.85
C VAL A 113 -3.80 -26.40 16.85
N PRO A 114 -4.78 -26.77 17.70
CA PRO A 114 -5.31 -28.13 17.70
C PRO A 114 -5.91 -28.49 16.33
N ALA A 115 -5.53 -29.64 15.77
CA ALA A 115 -5.92 -30.06 14.42
C ALA A 115 -7.45 -30.20 14.21
N ASP A 116 -8.18 -30.48 15.28
CA ASP A 116 -9.65 -30.61 15.27
C ASP A 116 -10.40 -29.27 15.39
N THR A 117 -9.67 -28.15 15.54
CA THR A 117 -10.29 -26.82 15.64
C THR A 117 -10.97 -26.49 14.32
N PRO A 118 -12.29 -26.21 14.27
CA PRO A 118 -12.97 -25.91 13.02
C PRO A 118 -12.47 -24.59 12.42
N LEU A 119 -12.61 -24.46 11.09
CA LEU A 119 -12.42 -23.16 10.43
C LEU A 119 -13.49 -22.16 10.92
N PRO A 120 -13.16 -20.87 10.98
CA PRO A 120 -14.11 -19.84 11.37
C PRO A 120 -15.25 -19.83 10.36
N VAL A 121 -16.47 -19.95 10.86
CA VAL A 121 -17.69 -19.76 10.07
C VAL A 121 -18.19 -18.35 10.30
N ALA A 122 -18.72 -17.71 9.26
CA ALA A 122 -19.36 -16.41 9.39
C ALA A 122 -20.45 -16.50 10.48
N ALA A 123 -20.30 -15.71 11.55
CA ALA A 123 -21.33 -15.65 12.58
C ALA A 123 -22.65 -15.21 11.91
N PRO A 124 -23.79 -15.89 12.18
CA PRO A 124 -25.07 -15.47 11.63
C PRO A 124 -25.28 -14.01 12.03
N ALA A 125 -25.55 -13.16 11.04
CA ALA A 125 -25.75 -11.73 11.24
C ALA A 125 -26.70 -11.52 12.43
N LYS A 126 -26.18 -10.95 13.51
CA LYS A 126 -26.98 -10.53 14.66
C LYS A 126 -28.07 -9.60 14.10
N PRO A 127 -29.37 -9.82 14.40
CA PRO A 127 -30.45 -9.05 13.77
C PRO A 127 -30.15 -7.57 13.90
N ALA A 128 -30.04 -6.90 12.75
CA ALA A 128 -29.78 -5.47 12.69
C ALA A 128 -30.79 -4.77 13.62
N ALA A 129 -30.28 -4.17 14.70
CA ALA A 129 -31.06 -3.23 15.48
C ALA A 129 -31.56 -2.16 14.49
N LYS A 130 -32.89 -2.04 14.38
CA LYS A 130 -33.56 -1.12 13.46
C LYS A 130 -32.93 0.27 13.62
N LYS A 131 -32.22 0.75 12.59
CA LYS A 131 -31.84 2.15 12.47
C LYS A 131 -33.12 2.99 12.51
N ALA A 132 -33.24 3.84 13.53
CA ALA A 132 -34.26 4.88 13.55
C ALA A 132 -34.05 5.82 12.35
N PRO A 133 -35.12 6.31 11.70
CA PRO A 133 -35.00 7.07 10.47
C PRO A 133 -34.31 8.41 10.72
N ALA A 134 -33.34 8.72 9.86
CA ALA A 134 -32.66 9.99 9.79
C ALA A 134 -33.66 11.11 9.47
N LYS A 135 -33.67 12.16 10.28
CA LYS A 135 -34.43 13.38 10.02
C LYS A 135 -33.72 14.18 8.93
N ALA A 136 -34.35 14.27 7.77
CA ALA A 136 -33.96 15.17 6.70
C ALA A 136 -34.20 16.63 7.12
N ALA A 137 -33.21 17.48 6.92
CA ALA A 137 -33.40 18.91 6.66
C ALA A 137 -32.23 19.41 5.81
N ALA A 138 -32.58 19.85 4.60
CA ALA A 138 -31.70 20.37 3.57
C ALA A 138 -31.30 21.83 3.85
N ALA A 139 -30.11 22.20 3.38
CA ALA A 139 -29.85 23.55 2.88
C ALA A 139 -29.03 23.44 1.59
N LYS A 140 -29.67 23.83 0.48
CA LYS A 140 -29.09 23.99 -0.85
C LYS A 140 -28.07 25.14 -0.81
N ALA A 141 -26.92 24.96 -1.45
CA ALA A 141 -26.11 26.06 -1.97
C ALA A 141 -26.09 25.95 -3.49
N GLU A 142 -26.50 27.04 -4.14
CA GLU A 142 -26.62 27.23 -5.58
C GLU A 142 -25.32 26.98 -6.34
N LYS A 143 -25.43 26.23 -7.45
CA LYS A 143 -24.52 26.31 -8.59
C LYS A 143 -24.96 27.48 -9.47
N ALA A 144 -24.04 28.42 -9.74
CA ALA A 144 -24.13 29.33 -10.88
C ALA A 144 -23.01 29.02 -11.89
N PRO A 145 -23.24 29.19 -13.21
CA PRO A 145 -22.52 28.48 -14.26
C PRO A 145 -21.44 29.35 -14.92
N SER A 146 -20.30 28.78 -15.30
CA SER A 146 -19.44 29.38 -16.33
C SER A 146 -19.29 28.42 -17.50
N LYS A 147 -19.69 28.94 -18.67
CA LYS A 147 -19.55 28.32 -19.98
C LYS A 147 -18.08 28.49 -20.40
N ALA A 148 -17.37 27.39 -20.59
CA ALA A 148 -16.14 27.37 -21.38
C ALA A 148 -15.96 25.97 -22.01
N ALA A 149 -16.95 25.55 -22.79
CA ALA A 149 -16.79 24.52 -23.80
C ALA A 149 -17.25 25.13 -25.12
N LYS A 150 -16.27 25.42 -26.01
CA LYS A 150 -16.36 25.56 -27.48
C LYS A 150 -15.25 26.45 -28.06
N VAL A 151 -14.02 25.96 -28.04
CA VAL A 151 -12.92 26.14 -29.03
C VAL A 151 -11.86 25.14 -28.52
N VAL A 152 -11.41 24.07 -29.18
CA VAL A 152 -10.98 23.87 -30.56
C VAL A 152 -11.12 22.36 -30.87
N ASP A 153 -12.24 21.93 -31.45
CA ASP A 153 -12.28 20.74 -32.31
C ASP A 153 -11.92 21.19 -33.72
N LYS A 154 -10.61 21.41 -33.98
CA LYS A 154 -10.11 21.60 -35.35
C LYS A 154 -8.58 21.53 -35.45
N ALA A 155 -8.00 20.34 -35.28
CA ALA A 155 -6.69 20.02 -35.87
C ALA A 155 -6.41 18.50 -35.86
N ALA A 156 -7.28 17.70 -36.48
CA ALA A 156 -7.00 16.31 -36.80
C ALA A 156 -7.51 16.00 -38.22
N LYS A 157 -6.68 16.29 -39.23
CA LYS A 157 -6.57 15.59 -40.53
C LYS A 157 -5.68 16.42 -41.46
N LEU A 158 -4.58 15.83 -41.96
CA LEU A 158 -4.03 15.96 -43.33
C LEU A 158 -2.71 15.14 -43.39
N ILE A 159 -2.82 13.87 -43.79
CA ILE A 159 -2.17 13.21 -44.96
C ILE A 159 -0.91 12.38 -44.60
N GLU A 160 -1.11 11.06 -44.52
CA GLU A 160 -0.12 10.05 -44.91
C GLU A 160 -0.09 9.95 -46.45
N ASP A 161 1.10 9.95 -47.04
CA ASP A 161 1.52 8.99 -48.09
C ASP A 161 2.90 9.38 -48.67
N ALA A 162 3.92 8.52 -48.47
CA ALA A 162 4.98 8.18 -49.45
C ALA A 162 6.05 7.20 -48.89
N VAL A 163 5.73 5.90 -48.90
CA VAL A 163 6.46 4.76 -49.53
C VAL A 163 8.00 4.57 -49.30
N ALA A 164 8.37 3.45 -48.65
CA ALA A 164 9.68 2.74 -48.63
C ALA A 164 9.95 1.97 -49.97
N PRO A 165 10.95 1.07 -50.19
CA PRO A 165 12.09 0.56 -49.38
C PRO A 165 13.43 0.30 -50.15
N VAL A 166 14.55 -0.03 -49.47
CA VAL A 166 15.61 -0.96 -49.98
C VAL A 166 16.27 -1.69 -48.80
N ALA A 167 16.57 -2.98 -49.02
CA ALA A 167 16.82 -4.04 -48.06
C ALA A 167 18.28 -4.27 -47.63
N LYS A 168 18.42 -4.91 -46.46
CA LYS A 168 19.34 -6.01 -46.07
C LYS A 168 20.76 -6.05 -46.68
N ALA A 169 21.75 -5.68 -45.87
CA ALA A 169 23.06 -6.33 -45.67
C ALA A 169 23.74 -5.51 -44.56
N VAL A 170 24.10 -6.00 -43.38
CA VAL A 170 25.12 -7.01 -43.11
C VAL A 170 24.83 -7.64 -41.73
N LEU A 171 24.31 -8.86 -41.72
CA LEU A 171 24.55 -9.83 -40.65
C LEU A 171 25.74 -10.67 -41.09
N LYS A 172 26.93 -10.39 -40.55
CA LYS A 172 27.99 -11.41 -40.34
C LYS A 172 29.13 -10.84 -39.49
N LYS A 173 29.04 -11.00 -38.17
CA LYS A 173 30.14 -11.51 -37.32
C LYS A 173 29.61 -11.90 -35.93
N ALA A 174 28.91 -13.03 -35.89
CA ALA A 174 28.96 -14.00 -34.79
C ALA A 174 30.08 -15.00 -35.22
N GLU A 175 30.89 -15.68 -34.42
CA GLU A 175 31.00 -16.03 -33.00
C GLU A 175 32.50 -16.28 -32.72
N ALA A 176 32.97 -16.10 -31.49
CA ALA A 176 33.94 -17.00 -30.85
C ALA A 176 34.10 -16.63 -29.37
N ASP A 177 33.91 -17.64 -28.53
CA ASP A 177 34.27 -17.76 -27.11
C ASP A 177 33.46 -16.99 -26.07
N ALA A 178 32.48 -17.68 -25.47
CA ALA A 178 32.61 -18.15 -24.09
C ALA A 178 31.35 -18.91 -23.67
N GLU A 179 31.39 -20.23 -23.83
CA GLU A 179 30.44 -21.17 -23.25
C GLU A 179 30.90 -21.46 -21.80
N ALA A 180 30.16 -20.93 -20.82
CA ALA A 180 30.22 -21.35 -19.43
C ALA A 180 28.84 -21.12 -18.81
N GLN A 181 27.92 -22.06 -19.07
CA GLN A 181 26.61 -22.12 -18.44
C GLN A 181 26.77 -22.49 -16.95
N ALA A 182 26.61 -21.50 -16.08
CA ALA A 182 26.13 -21.72 -14.72
C ALA A 182 24.59 -21.65 -14.78
N PRO A 183 23.83 -22.55 -14.12
CA PRO A 183 22.38 -22.49 -14.15
C PRO A 183 21.93 -21.22 -13.41
N ALA A 184 21.44 -20.25 -14.17
CA ALA A 184 20.65 -19.16 -13.62
C ALA A 184 19.35 -19.77 -13.09
N VAL A 185 19.21 -19.76 -11.78
CA VAL A 185 17.92 -19.96 -11.10
C VAL A 185 16.96 -18.93 -11.69
N GLU A 186 16.02 -19.39 -12.51
CA GLU A 186 14.88 -18.59 -12.97
C GLU A 186 14.04 -18.26 -11.73
N ASN A 187 14.35 -17.13 -11.11
CA ASN A 187 13.46 -16.53 -10.13
C ASN A 187 12.40 -15.77 -10.93
N SER A 188 11.43 -16.50 -11.48
CA SER A 188 10.28 -15.92 -12.17
C SER A 188 9.43 -15.19 -11.12
N ALA A 189 9.79 -13.93 -10.84
CA ALA A 189 8.85 -13.01 -10.22
C ALA A 189 7.73 -12.82 -11.24
N GLU A 190 6.49 -13.18 -10.88
CA GLU A 190 5.31 -12.83 -11.66
C GLU A 190 5.39 -11.33 -11.99
N ALA A 191 5.50 -11.02 -13.28
CA ALA A 191 5.47 -9.66 -13.77
C ALA A 191 4.07 -9.09 -13.52
N ILE A 192 4.01 -8.00 -12.77
CA ILE A 192 2.76 -7.32 -12.43
C ILE A 192 2.60 -6.22 -13.46
N ASP A 193 1.36 -5.98 -13.89
CA ASP A 193 1.07 -4.82 -14.73
C ASP A 193 1.40 -3.55 -13.93
N GLN A 194 2.34 -2.76 -14.44
CA GLN A 194 2.81 -1.54 -13.80
C GLN A 194 2.05 -0.35 -14.39
N PRO A 195 1.72 0.68 -13.59
CA PRO A 195 1.17 1.92 -14.12
C PRO A 195 2.17 2.58 -15.07
N ALA A 196 1.65 3.34 -16.04
CA ALA A 196 2.51 4.03 -17.02
C ALA A 196 3.38 5.10 -16.38
N ALA A 197 2.95 5.66 -15.25
CA ALA A 197 3.68 6.66 -14.49
C ALA A 197 3.26 6.64 -13.01
N VAL A 198 4.19 6.99 -12.12
CA VAL A 198 3.94 7.16 -10.69
C VAL A 198 4.59 8.45 -10.24
N ALA A 199 3.83 9.31 -9.57
CA ALA A 199 4.31 10.58 -9.05
C ALA A 199 4.25 10.60 -7.53
N VAL A 200 5.23 11.26 -6.90
CA VAL A 200 5.13 11.70 -5.52
C VAL A 200 4.71 13.16 -5.53
N ALA A 201 3.44 13.43 -5.24
CA ALA A 201 2.89 14.79 -5.22
C ALA A 201 2.74 15.26 -3.77
N GLY A 202 3.37 16.39 -3.43
CA GLY A 202 3.42 16.91 -2.07
C GLY A 202 4.03 18.31 -1.95
N ASP A 203 4.27 18.73 -0.70
CA ASP A 203 4.71 20.09 -0.35
C ASP A 203 6.15 20.44 -0.78
N PHE A 204 6.90 19.45 -1.30
CA PHE A 204 8.29 19.60 -1.71
C PHE A 204 8.51 19.54 -3.23
N ASN A 205 7.47 19.44 -4.07
CA ASN A 205 7.69 19.31 -5.51
C ASN A 205 8.40 20.53 -6.12
N THR A 206 8.13 21.74 -5.64
CA THR A 206 8.88 22.93 -6.09
C THR A 206 10.37 22.86 -5.72
N LEU A 207 10.72 22.15 -4.63
CA LEU A 207 12.12 21.89 -4.26
C LEU A 207 12.78 20.88 -5.21
N LEU A 208 11.99 20.02 -5.86
CA LEU A 208 12.44 19.12 -6.92
C LEU A 208 12.57 19.81 -8.29
N GLY A 209 12.16 21.09 -8.38
CA GLY A 209 12.15 21.87 -9.62
C GLY A 209 10.80 21.93 -10.33
N ALA A 210 9.74 21.33 -9.78
CA ALA A 210 8.40 21.42 -10.37
C ALA A 210 7.87 22.87 -10.33
N PRO A 211 7.01 23.28 -11.29
CA PRO A 211 6.41 24.61 -11.29
C PRO A 211 5.52 24.91 -10.08
N GLU A 212 4.90 23.88 -9.48
CA GLU A 212 4.03 24.00 -8.30
C GLU A 212 4.04 22.72 -7.46
N ASN A 213 3.56 22.82 -6.22
CA ASN A 213 3.34 21.68 -5.33
C ASN A 213 2.04 20.95 -5.67
N TRP A 214 1.93 19.67 -5.26
CA TRP A 214 0.72 18.86 -5.45
C TRP A 214 0.28 18.64 -6.90
N ALA A 215 1.24 18.63 -7.82
CA ALA A 215 0.98 18.51 -9.25
C ALA A 215 1.63 17.23 -9.84
N PRO A 216 0.91 16.10 -9.85
CA PRO A 216 1.44 14.81 -10.28
C PRO A 216 1.69 14.71 -11.79
N GLN A 217 1.30 15.71 -12.57
CA GLN A 217 1.50 15.73 -14.02
C GLN A 217 2.94 16.08 -14.43
N TYR A 218 3.69 16.76 -13.56
CA TYR A 218 5.03 17.25 -13.86
C TYR A 218 6.10 16.16 -13.76
N ASP A 219 7.13 16.26 -14.60
CA ASP A 219 8.21 15.28 -14.72
C ASP A 219 9.06 15.21 -13.44
N GLU A 220 9.25 16.34 -12.78
CA GLU A 220 10.05 16.48 -11.56
C GLU A 220 9.43 15.74 -10.36
N ALA A 221 8.12 15.49 -10.39
CA ALA A 221 7.43 14.71 -9.38
C ALA A 221 7.43 13.20 -9.67
N GLN A 222 7.87 12.76 -10.86
CA GLN A 222 7.80 11.36 -11.27
C GLN A 222 8.87 10.49 -10.61
N MET A 223 8.44 9.33 -10.16
CA MET A 223 9.29 8.24 -9.71
C MET A 223 9.86 7.48 -10.91
N LYS A 224 10.97 6.78 -10.69
CA LYS A 224 11.54 5.83 -11.66
C LYS A 224 11.25 4.41 -11.20
N LEU A 225 10.77 3.57 -12.12
CA LEU A 225 10.62 2.14 -11.87
C LEU A 225 11.99 1.47 -11.86
N ASP A 226 12.27 0.75 -10.79
CA ASP A 226 13.31 -0.26 -10.75
C ASP A 226 12.72 -1.59 -11.21
N GLU A 227 13.06 -2.02 -12.43
CA GLU A 227 12.49 -3.23 -13.04
C GLU A 227 12.91 -4.52 -12.33
N LEU A 228 14.05 -4.53 -11.62
CA LEU A 228 14.50 -5.71 -10.90
C LEU A 228 13.72 -5.90 -9.61
N ASP A 229 13.56 -4.83 -8.85
CA ASP A 229 12.83 -4.86 -7.57
C ASP A 229 11.31 -4.72 -7.76
N GLN A 230 10.86 -4.28 -8.93
CA GLN A 230 9.48 -3.87 -9.23
C GLN A 230 8.98 -2.75 -8.29
N LEU A 231 9.87 -1.83 -7.93
CA LEU A 231 9.61 -0.71 -7.03
C LEU A 231 9.79 0.63 -7.73
N TRP A 232 8.86 1.55 -7.52
CA TRP A 232 9.01 2.95 -7.93
C TRP A 232 9.83 3.70 -6.88
N LYS A 233 10.85 4.45 -7.31
CA LYS A 233 11.79 5.14 -6.44
C LYS A 233 11.93 6.61 -6.85
N LEU A 234 11.93 7.51 -5.87
CA LEU A 234 12.31 8.92 -6.04
C LEU A 234 13.31 9.28 -4.94
N SER A 235 14.44 9.85 -5.33
CA SER A 235 15.49 10.31 -4.42
C SER A 235 15.86 11.75 -4.73
N ALA A 236 15.90 12.59 -3.70
CA ALA A 236 16.25 14.01 -3.84
C ALA A 236 16.84 14.58 -2.55
N GLU A 237 17.66 15.61 -2.67
CA GLU A 237 18.12 16.41 -1.54
C GLU A 237 17.00 17.35 -1.10
N VAL A 238 16.50 17.18 0.11
CA VAL A 238 15.40 17.99 0.66
C VAL A 238 15.87 18.62 1.98
N PRO A 239 15.62 19.92 2.23
CA PRO A 239 15.91 20.56 3.51
C PRO A 239 15.19 19.88 4.69
N ALA A 240 15.65 20.19 5.90
CA ALA A 240 14.93 19.78 7.10
C ALA A 240 13.56 20.46 7.14
N GLY A 241 12.52 19.72 7.48
CA GLY A 241 11.16 20.26 7.45
C GLY A 241 10.06 19.24 7.69
N TYR A 242 8.85 19.77 7.72
CA TYR A 242 7.61 19.02 7.79
C TYR A 242 6.95 19.08 6.42
N TYR A 243 6.70 17.92 5.84
CA TYR A 243 6.13 17.78 4.51
C TYR A 243 4.96 16.81 4.54
N THR A 244 4.03 16.98 3.62
CA THR A 244 3.01 15.97 3.34
C THR A 244 2.98 15.64 1.86
N PHE A 245 2.64 14.39 1.53
CA PHE A 245 2.57 13.93 0.14
C PHE A 245 1.59 12.77 -0.05
N LYS A 246 1.33 12.44 -1.32
CA LYS A 246 0.65 11.23 -1.77
C LYS A 246 1.37 10.63 -2.98
N ILE A 247 1.10 9.35 -3.24
CA ILE A 247 1.46 8.69 -4.49
C ILE A 247 0.28 8.80 -5.45
N ALA A 248 0.51 9.30 -6.65
CA ALA A 248 -0.50 9.48 -7.68
C ALA A 248 -0.11 8.68 -8.93
N LEU A 249 -1.06 7.95 -9.53
CA LEU A 249 -0.80 7.12 -10.69
C LEU A 249 -1.16 7.83 -12.00
N ASN A 250 -0.44 7.47 -13.06
CA ASN A 250 -0.71 7.87 -14.43
C ASN A 250 -0.84 9.39 -14.62
N ARG A 251 0.01 10.16 -13.91
CA ARG A 251 0.07 11.63 -13.99
C ARG A 251 -1.27 12.33 -13.67
N SER A 252 -2.11 11.68 -12.88
CA SER A 252 -3.46 12.16 -12.53
C SER A 252 -3.78 11.88 -11.08
N TRP A 253 -4.90 12.42 -10.59
CA TRP A 253 -5.42 12.13 -9.25
C TRP A 253 -6.48 11.03 -9.23
N ASP A 254 -6.83 10.46 -10.38
CA ASP A 254 -7.91 9.47 -10.52
C ASP A 254 -7.65 8.21 -9.67
N GLU A 255 -6.38 7.82 -9.53
CA GLU A 255 -5.94 6.79 -8.61
C GLU A 255 -4.74 7.30 -7.80
N ASN A 256 -4.92 7.37 -6.48
CA ASN A 256 -3.88 7.84 -5.58
C ASN A 256 -3.90 7.08 -4.25
N TYR A 257 -2.73 7.04 -3.61
CA TYR A 257 -2.49 6.34 -2.36
C TYR A 257 -1.84 7.28 -1.35
N GLY A 258 -2.51 7.42 -0.22
CA GLY A 258 -2.08 8.24 0.91
C GLY A 258 -1.33 7.44 1.97
N ALA A 259 -1.37 7.92 3.22
CA ALA A 259 -0.79 7.25 4.37
C ALA A 259 -1.16 5.76 4.41
N PHE A 260 -0.16 4.93 4.66
CA PHE A 260 -0.29 3.46 4.71
C PHE A 260 -0.79 2.80 3.42
N GLY A 261 -0.68 3.47 2.26
CA GLY A 261 -1.09 2.91 0.98
C GLY A 261 -2.61 2.86 0.78
N ALA A 262 -3.36 3.68 1.53
CA ALA A 262 -4.81 3.72 1.43
C ALA A 262 -5.26 4.48 0.17
N PHE A 263 -6.13 3.86 -0.64
CA PHE A 263 -6.75 4.49 -1.80
C PHE A 263 -7.55 5.72 -1.37
N ASP A 264 -7.31 6.88 -1.99
CA ASP A 264 -7.89 8.16 -1.61
C ASP A 264 -7.71 8.51 -0.11
N GLY A 265 -6.68 7.93 0.52
CA GLY A 265 -6.43 8.05 1.96
C GLY A 265 -5.96 9.45 2.38
N ALA A 266 -5.72 9.61 3.68
CA ALA A 266 -5.10 10.82 4.22
C ALA A 266 -3.68 11.04 3.64
N ASN A 267 -3.16 12.26 3.70
CA ASN A 267 -1.80 12.52 3.24
C ASN A 267 -0.77 11.76 4.08
N HIS A 268 0.33 11.32 3.47
CA HIS A 268 1.47 10.76 4.18
C HIS A 268 2.28 11.91 4.79
N GLU A 269 2.45 11.90 6.10
CA GLU A 269 3.25 12.91 6.82
C GLU A 269 4.74 12.56 6.78
N LEU A 270 5.62 13.55 6.77
CA LEU A 270 7.06 13.36 6.72
C LEU A 270 7.76 14.44 7.54
N HIS A 271 8.48 14.02 8.58
CA HIS A 271 9.36 14.86 9.38
C HIS A 271 10.80 14.57 8.97
N HIS A 272 11.32 15.34 8.02
CA HIS A 272 12.64 15.13 7.45
C HIS A 272 13.71 15.92 8.23
N SER A 273 14.82 15.28 8.56
CA SER A 273 15.96 15.93 9.22
C SER A 273 16.84 16.73 8.26
N GLY A 274 16.54 16.68 6.96
CA GLY A 274 17.34 17.26 5.90
C GLY A 274 18.34 16.27 5.30
N GLY A 275 18.74 16.52 4.05
CA GLY A 275 19.63 15.67 3.27
C GLY A 275 18.87 14.81 2.26
N LEU A 276 19.50 13.72 1.83
CA LEU A 276 18.94 12.78 0.86
C LEU A 276 17.67 12.11 1.42
N LEU A 277 16.54 12.37 0.78
CA LEU A 277 15.26 11.72 1.00
C LEU A 277 15.06 10.66 -0.09
N THR A 278 14.73 9.43 0.28
CA THR A 278 14.34 8.37 -0.66
C THR A 278 12.95 7.84 -0.35
N ILE A 279 12.02 8.03 -1.28
CA ILE A 279 10.66 7.51 -1.23
C ILE A 279 10.54 6.33 -2.18
N ARG A 280 9.92 5.25 -1.72
CA ARG A 280 9.65 4.04 -2.51
C ARG A 280 8.19 3.65 -2.43
N TYR A 281 7.66 3.19 -3.55
CA TYR A 281 6.30 2.68 -3.69
C TYR A 281 6.31 1.30 -4.37
N ASP A 282 5.66 0.32 -3.73
CA ASP A 282 5.40 -1.00 -4.31
C ASP A 282 3.96 -1.04 -4.83
N HIS A 283 3.77 -1.06 -6.15
CA HIS A 283 2.42 -1.03 -6.75
C HIS A 283 1.56 -2.23 -6.34
N ARG A 284 2.18 -3.40 -6.15
CA ARG A 284 1.48 -4.64 -5.81
C ARG A 284 0.82 -4.58 -4.44
N THR A 285 1.56 -4.05 -3.47
CA THR A 285 1.14 -4.01 -2.07
C THR A 285 0.54 -2.65 -1.70
N ARG A 286 0.79 -1.63 -2.54
CA ARG A 286 0.55 -0.21 -2.32
C ARG A 286 1.36 0.35 -1.15
N ASP A 287 2.40 -0.36 -0.72
CA ASP A 287 3.23 0.07 0.42
C ASP A 287 4.09 1.28 0.05
N ILE A 288 4.24 2.20 1.01
CA ILE A 288 5.00 3.43 0.87
C ILE A 288 6.07 3.44 1.96
N THR A 289 7.33 3.46 1.56
CA THR A 289 8.47 3.51 2.49
C THR A 289 9.33 4.74 2.23
N VAL A 290 9.83 5.33 3.31
CA VAL A 290 10.63 6.55 3.28
C VAL A 290 11.89 6.34 4.12
N ASN A 291 13.07 6.63 3.55
CA ASN A 291 14.37 6.53 4.20
C ASN A 291 15.26 7.74 3.92
#